data_AF-A0A7X1L1B7-F1
#
_entry.id   AF-A0A7X1L1B7-F1
#
_cell.length_a   1.000
_cell.length_b   1.000
_cell.length_c   1.000
_cell.angle_alpha   90.00
_cell.angle_beta   90.00
_cell.angle_gamma   90.00
#
_symmetry.space_group_name_H-M   'P 1'
#
loop_
_entity.id
_entity.type
_entity.pdbx_description
1 polymer ?
#
loop_
_entity_poly.entity_id
_entity_poly.type
_entity_poly.pdbx_seq_one_letter_code
_entity_poly.pdbx_strand_id
1 'polypeptide(L)'
;MNKDKELKRAVELYKNLNRQRKEILSLPAEKALDRILDSPQPAAIVHSFLEEDFYFLINDIGIEDSLQLLSLASDKQWEYILDIEVWEKDRISINNVTKWLNLFIKADSQRFVRWFLNKKTEFIEFYLFKNIEVKIREHDQDPSIFGDDFFTLDDVFYIRFVDLPSGAESYSNFINTRNEVLSKFIDTLSGYDHNIYQNVLLEAFSIIPSEYEEEAFRLRNVRLAEKGFLPFDEAIGIYQPLKPKALSGQGAKFIAESSEERMYLPVPHYSTAMLKKDNLLTNFLKKIKEDDVLQQIQVELAGLANQIIVADQKAIKNKEELGDIVKKTCGYISIGLKRLTEEGSNLDENRAVALIQRFPLSHIFRVGYGLVLELKWRVEKWRKISWFEKNRLPLSFWGEGWIGALGGLLIKRPLYYDNYKTGLLYREFYSIEDIKYTEKVLNEIIAFDRLLSHITVKLAPPYSGSLTCKNLVLTLWARHYLGLSDVLIPLNIDEFKIFFDNLWESGEKPRKTNILMKGSFLKWLSEKTGFDPYDISRELGKTMENLFSEIESEYGSVSKEDLNSQYIHLFITK
;
A
#
# COMPACT_ATOMS: atom_id res chain seq x y z
N MET A 1 50.43 -10.15 -6.09
CA MET A 1 50.60 -10.54 -4.67
C MET A 1 50.06 -9.50 -3.67
N ASN A 2 50.38 -8.19 -3.78
CA ASN A 2 49.85 -7.19 -2.84
C ASN A 2 48.37 -6.82 -3.11
N LYS A 3 48.00 -6.67 -4.39
CA LYS A 3 46.62 -6.40 -4.83
C LYS A 3 45.62 -7.49 -4.41
N ASP A 4 45.97 -8.78 -4.57
CA ASP A 4 45.10 -9.89 -4.13
C ASP A 4 44.89 -9.94 -2.61
N LYS A 5 45.88 -9.49 -1.83
CA LYS A 5 45.80 -9.49 -0.36
C LYS A 5 44.93 -8.35 0.15
N GLU A 6 45.02 -7.19 -0.48
CA GLU A 6 44.12 -6.05 -0.25
C GLU A 6 42.68 -6.39 -0.65
N LEU A 7 42.51 -7.02 -1.82
CA LEU A 7 41.21 -7.46 -2.33
C LEU A 7 40.54 -8.46 -1.36
N LYS A 8 41.27 -9.47 -0.89
CA LYS A 8 40.76 -10.45 0.09
C LYS A 8 40.33 -9.80 1.42
N ARG A 9 41.10 -8.83 1.92
CA ARG A 9 40.75 -8.08 3.14
C ARG A 9 39.49 -7.23 2.95
N ALA A 10 39.34 -6.59 1.79
CA ALA A 10 38.15 -5.82 1.46
C ALA A 10 36.89 -6.71 1.39
N VAL A 11 37.00 -7.91 0.80
CA VAL A 11 35.90 -8.88 0.75
C VAL A 11 35.50 -9.35 2.15
N GLU A 12 36.47 -9.65 3.01
CA GLU A 12 36.21 -10.09 4.38
C GLU A 12 35.54 -8.99 5.23
N LEU A 13 36.02 -7.74 5.11
CA LEU A 13 35.41 -6.58 5.73
C LEU A 13 33.97 -6.39 5.27
N TYR A 14 33.72 -6.47 3.97
CA TYR A 14 32.39 -6.32 3.39
C TYR A 14 31.42 -7.40 3.88
N LYS A 15 31.86 -8.67 3.87
CA LYS A 15 31.05 -9.78 4.40
C LYS A 15 30.72 -9.59 5.89
N ASN A 16 31.68 -9.10 6.68
CA ASN A 16 31.45 -8.80 8.09
C ASN A 16 30.44 -7.67 8.27
N LEU A 17 30.57 -6.56 7.54
CA LEU A 17 29.62 -5.45 7.56
C LEU A 17 28.22 -5.90 7.13
N ASN A 18 28.11 -6.74 6.09
CA ASN A 18 26.82 -7.27 5.63
C ASN A 18 26.13 -8.14 6.69
N ARG A 19 26.89 -8.97 7.40
CA ARG A 19 26.37 -9.74 8.54
C ARG A 19 25.89 -8.83 9.66
N GLN A 20 26.69 -7.82 10.03
CA GLN A 20 26.34 -6.86 11.07
C GLN A 20 25.06 -6.10 10.72
N ARG A 21 24.89 -5.63 9.48
CA ARG A 21 23.65 -4.97 9.03
C ARG A 21 22.43 -5.86 9.20
N LYS A 22 22.51 -7.12 8.74
CA LYS A 22 21.41 -8.08 8.89
C LYS A 22 21.04 -8.33 10.35
N GLU A 23 22.03 -8.41 11.23
CA GLU A 23 21.82 -8.54 12.67
C GLU A 23 21.13 -7.29 13.23
N ILE A 24 21.67 -6.09 12.95
CA ILE A 24 21.14 -4.80 13.44
C ILE A 24 19.69 -4.61 13.02
N LEU A 25 19.34 -4.83 11.75
CA LEU A 25 17.97 -4.65 11.24
C LEU A 25 16.96 -5.68 11.76
N SER A 26 17.46 -6.75 12.39
CA SER A 26 16.61 -7.74 13.07
C SER A 26 16.33 -7.40 14.52
N LEU A 27 17.06 -6.44 15.11
CA LEU A 27 16.87 -5.98 16.48
C LEU A 27 15.75 -4.93 16.58
N PRO A 28 15.15 -4.76 17.76
CA PRO A 28 14.35 -3.58 18.09
C PRO A 28 15.17 -2.29 17.96
N ALA A 29 14.50 -1.17 17.72
CA ALA A 29 15.13 0.10 17.36
C ALA A 29 16.18 0.59 18.38
N GLU A 30 15.86 0.60 19.68
CA GLU A 30 16.80 0.98 20.75
C GLU A 30 18.07 0.11 20.75
N LYS A 31 17.90 -1.22 20.65
CA LYS A 31 19.03 -2.16 20.62
C LYS A 31 19.84 -2.05 19.32
N ALA A 32 19.20 -1.66 18.22
CA ALA A 32 19.87 -1.42 16.96
C ALA A 32 20.79 -0.19 17.05
N LEU A 33 20.33 0.88 17.69
CA LEU A 33 21.11 2.09 17.96
C LEU A 33 22.34 1.77 18.82
N ASP A 34 22.13 1.17 19.99
CA ASP A 34 23.22 0.81 20.91
C ASP A 34 24.26 -0.07 20.21
N ARG A 35 23.79 -1.07 19.46
CA ARG A 35 24.67 -2.00 18.74
C ARG A 35 25.56 -1.32 17.70
N ILE A 36 25.08 -0.25 17.05
CA ILE A 36 25.86 0.54 16.10
C ILE A 36 26.90 1.37 16.86
N LEU A 37 26.48 2.09 17.91
CA LEU A 37 27.33 3.01 18.66
C LEU A 37 28.42 2.30 19.45
N ASP A 38 28.14 1.11 19.99
CA ASP A 38 29.10 0.26 20.70
C ASP A 38 30.13 -0.41 19.77
N SER A 39 29.96 -0.28 18.45
CA SER A 39 30.93 -0.82 17.51
C SER A 39 32.26 -0.07 17.59
N PRO A 40 33.42 -0.75 17.44
CA PRO A 40 34.71 -0.07 17.31
C PRO A 40 34.79 0.92 16.15
N GLN A 41 33.94 0.76 15.12
CA GLN A 41 33.90 1.62 13.94
C GLN A 41 32.43 1.92 13.57
N PRO A 42 31.76 2.83 14.31
CA PRO A 42 30.33 3.08 14.12
C PRO A 42 30.06 3.75 12.75
N ALA A 43 30.90 4.71 12.35
CA ALA A 43 30.80 5.35 11.02
C ALA A 43 30.90 4.35 9.86
N ALA A 44 31.79 3.36 9.96
CA ALA A 44 31.94 2.35 8.91
C ALA A 44 30.69 1.49 8.77
N ILE A 45 30.01 1.18 9.89
CA ILE A 45 28.73 0.46 9.88
C ILE A 45 27.65 1.34 9.24
N VAL A 46 27.51 2.58 9.70
CA VAL A 46 26.50 3.53 9.18
C VAL A 46 26.65 3.71 7.68
N HIS A 47 27.86 4.00 7.19
CA HIS A 47 28.15 4.16 5.76
C HIS A 47 27.94 2.89 4.94
N SER A 48 27.88 1.73 5.58
CA SER A 48 27.66 0.47 4.90
C SER A 48 26.18 0.18 4.61
N PHE A 49 25.26 0.90 5.26
CA PHE A 49 23.84 0.85 4.94
C PHE A 49 23.55 1.57 3.62
N LEU A 50 22.63 0.99 2.84
CA LEU A 50 21.99 1.75 1.77
C LEU A 50 21.22 2.93 2.34
N GLU A 51 21.03 3.96 1.53
CA GLU A 51 20.37 5.18 1.93
C GLU A 51 18.91 4.93 2.38
N GLU A 52 18.20 4.03 1.69
CA GLU A 52 16.85 3.60 2.05
C GLU A 52 16.81 2.89 3.40
N ASP A 53 17.73 1.94 3.61
CA ASP A 53 17.80 1.17 4.86
C ASP A 53 18.16 2.10 6.03
N PHE A 54 19.07 3.06 5.81
CA PHE A 54 19.41 4.07 6.82
C PHE A 54 18.23 4.96 7.17
N TYR A 55 17.47 5.41 6.16
CA TYR A 55 16.27 6.23 6.35
C TYR A 55 15.21 5.51 7.19
N PHE A 56 14.93 4.24 6.91
CA PHE A 56 13.98 3.47 7.73
C PHE A 56 14.50 3.25 9.15
N LEU A 57 15.81 3.04 9.32
CA LEU A 57 16.41 2.85 10.64
C LEU A 57 16.21 4.06 11.54
N ILE A 58 16.48 5.27 11.04
CA ILE A 58 16.33 6.49 11.84
C ILE A 58 14.86 6.82 12.13
N ASN A 59 13.93 6.43 11.25
CA ASN A 59 12.49 6.59 11.50
C ASN A 59 11.97 5.57 12.52
N ASP A 60 12.45 4.32 12.47
CA ASP A 60 12.09 3.27 13.44
C ASP A 60 12.61 3.61 14.85
N ILE A 61 13.78 4.27 14.96
CA ILE A 61 14.34 4.76 16.24
C ILE A 61 13.61 6.01 16.73
N GLY A 62 13.29 6.93 15.82
CA GLY A 62 12.91 8.30 16.15
C GLY A 62 13.97 9.27 15.63
N ILE A 63 13.53 10.24 14.83
CA ILE A 63 14.44 11.11 14.07
C ILE A 63 15.28 12.00 15.01
N GLU A 64 14.67 12.53 16.07
CA GLU A 64 15.34 13.35 17.08
C GLU A 64 16.29 12.52 17.96
N ASP A 65 15.98 11.25 18.20
CA ASP A 65 16.84 10.33 18.97
C ASP A 65 18.02 9.80 18.14
N SER A 66 17.99 10.02 16.82
CA SER A 66 18.98 9.54 15.86
C SER A 66 20.09 10.56 15.53
N LEU A 67 20.22 11.66 16.27
CA LEU A 67 21.22 12.72 15.98
C LEU A 67 22.67 12.18 15.89
N GLN A 68 23.04 11.22 16.74
CA GLN A 68 24.36 10.59 16.68
C GLN A 68 24.56 9.75 15.42
N LEU A 69 23.51 9.10 14.91
CA LEU A 69 23.59 8.38 13.64
C LEU A 69 23.65 9.35 12.47
N LEU A 70 22.91 10.46 12.53
CA LEU A 70 22.95 11.51 11.51
C LEU A 70 24.32 12.17 11.39
N SER A 71 25.03 12.38 12.50
CA SER A 71 26.39 12.95 12.46
C SER A 71 27.39 12.01 11.77
N LEU A 72 27.21 10.69 11.96
CA LEU A 72 28.00 9.62 11.35
C LEU A 72 27.55 9.22 9.93
N ALA A 73 26.45 9.76 9.43
CA ALA A 73 25.92 9.40 8.13
C ALA A 73 26.82 9.90 6.99
N SER A 74 26.79 9.21 5.85
CA SER A 74 27.45 9.66 4.63
C SER A 74 26.68 10.81 3.96
N ASP A 75 27.34 11.55 3.08
CA ASP A 75 26.70 12.64 2.32
C ASP A 75 25.57 12.14 1.42
N LYS A 76 25.68 10.90 0.89
CA LYS A 76 24.61 10.26 0.10
C LYS A 76 23.37 9.93 0.95
N GLN A 77 23.57 9.56 2.21
CA GLN A 77 22.47 9.29 3.12
C GLN A 77 21.72 10.59 3.47
N TRP A 78 22.44 11.70 3.68
CA TRP A 78 21.81 13.02 3.85
C TRP A 78 21.08 13.49 2.59
N GLU A 79 21.68 13.28 1.41
CA GLU A 79 21.05 13.56 0.11
C GLU A 79 19.69 12.86 -0.02
N TYR A 80 19.67 11.56 0.24
CA TYR A 80 18.47 10.75 0.13
C TYR A 80 17.36 11.18 1.11
N ILE A 81 17.74 11.53 2.35
CA ILE A 81 16.79 12.07 3.33
C ILE A 81 16.10 13.33 2.77
N LEU A 82 16.87 14.27 2.21
CA LEU A 82 16.29 15.45 1.59
C LEU A 82 15.39 15.09 0.41
N ASP A 83 15.83 14.19 -0.48
CA ASP A 83 15.03 13.75 -1.63
C ASP A 83 13.66 13.19 -1.21
N ILE A 84 13.56 12.53 -0.06
CA ILE A 84 12.28 11.98 0.43
C ILE A 84 11.45 13.04 1.18
N GLU A 85 12.07 13.85 2.02
CA GLU A 85 11.35 14.57 3.07
C GLU A 85 11.00 16.03 2.76
N VAL A 86 11.79 16.73 1.94
CA VAL A 86 11.58 18.18 1.76
C VAL A 86 10.60 18.53 0.64
N TRP A 87 10.05 17.52 -0.03
CA TRP A 87 9.21 17.69 -1.22
C TRP A 87 7.73 17.45 -0.93
N GLU A 88 6.89 18.39 -1.34
CA GLU A 88 5.46 18.24 -1.46
C GLU A 88 5.10 18.13 -2.94
N LYS A 89 5.02 16.89 -3.43
CA LYS A 89 4.94 16.58 -4.87
C LYS A 89 6.15 17.12 -5.63
N ASP A 90 5.98 18.22 -6.35
CA ASP A 90 6.93 18.89 -7.22
C ASP A 90 7.43 20.23 -6.64
N ARG A 91 7.04 20.57 -5.41
CA ARG A 91 7.47 21.80 -4.72
C ARG A 91 8.33 21.50 -3.50
N ILE A 92 9.28 22.38 -3.20
CA ILE A 92 10.07 22.29 -1.98
C ILE A 92 9.30 22.95 -0.84
N SER A 93 9.01 22.19 0.22
CA SER A 93 8.37 22.69 1.43
C SER A 93 9.42 23.30 2.36
N ILE A 94 9.38 24.62 2.54
CA ILE A 94 10.27 25.35 3.46
C ILE A 94 10.17 24.81 4.90
N ASN A 95 8.98 24.43 5.36
CA ASN A 95 8.79 23.87 6.70
C ASN A 95 9.62 22.60 6.93
N ASN A 96 9.50 21.64 6.01
CA ASN A 96 10.28 20.40 6.04
C ASN A 96 11.79 20.65 5.85
N VAL A 97 12.18 21.61 5.00
CA VAL A 97 13.59 22.02 4.87
C VAL A 97 14.11 22.50 6.23
N THR A 98 13.45 23.47 6.86
CA THR A 98 13.84 23.99 8.18
C THR A 98 13.97 22.89 9.21
N LYS A 99 13.01 21.95 9.26
CA LYS A 99 13.05 20.81 10.17
C LYS A 99 14.31 19.97 9.99
N TRP A 100 14.63 19.57 8.76
CA TRP A 100 15.80 18.73 8.48
C TRP A 100 17.13 19.46 8.59
N LEU A 101 17.18 20.74 8.22
CA LEU A 101 18.35 21.58 8.47
C LEU A 101 18.63 21.72 9.97
N ASN A 102 17.59 21.87 10.80
CA ASN A 102 17.74 21.88 12.26
C ASN A 102 18.39 20.58 12.77
N LEU A 103 17.91 19.44 12.30
CA LEU A 103 18.46 18.13 12.67
C LEU A 103 19.92 17.98 12.25
N PHE A 104 20.28 18.36 11.02
CA PHE A 104 21.68 18.28 10.55
C PHE A 104 22.61 19.22 11.33
N ILE A 105 22.17 20.45 11.61
CA ILE A 105 22.94 21.43 12.41
C ILE A 105 23.08 20.97 13.87
N LYS A 106 22.05 20.34 14.45
CA LYS A 106 22.12 19.73 15.79
C LYS A 106 23.04 18.52 15.82
N ALA A 107 23.05 17.71 14.76
CA ALA A 107 23.88 16.52 14.66
C ALA A 107 25.38 16.88 14.53
N ASP A 108 25.73 17.77 13.60
CA ASP A 108 27.10 18.29 13.44
C ASP A 108 27.09 19.56 12.56
N SER A 109 27.19 20.74 13.18
CA SER A 109 27.11 22.03 12.47
C SER A 109 28.32 22.30 11.56
N GLN A 110 29.54 21.88 11.95
CA GLN A 110 30.73 22.08 11.13
C GLN A 110 30.76 21.16 9.93
N ARG A 111 30.34 19.90 10.10
CA ARG A 111 30.12 18.99 8.97
C ARG A 111 29.03 19.52 8.06
N PHE A 112 27.93 20.03 8.61
CA PHE A 112 26.86 20.62 7.82
C PHE A 112 27.36 21.73 6.89
N VAL A 113 28.12 22.70 7.40
CA VAL A 113 28.71 23.77 6.57
C VAL A 113 29.61 23.20 5.46
N ARG A 114 30.48 22.22 5.78
CA ARG A 114 31.34 21.58 4.77
C ARG A 114 30.54 20.84 3.70
N TRP A 115 29.48 20.14 4.07
CA TRP A 115 28.63 19.43 3.12
C TRP A 115 27.85 20.41 2.23
N PHE A 116 27.28 21.45 2.84
CA PHE A 116 26.63 22.56 2.15
C PHE A 116 27.51 23.14 1.04
N LEU A 117 28.72 23.61 1.38
CA LEU A 117 29.61 24.29 0.44
C LEU A 117 30.08 23.38 -0.71
N ASN A 118 30.16 22.07 -0.48
CA ASN A 118 30.68 21.12 -1.47
C ASN A 118 29.58 20.51 -2.36
N LYS A 119 28.34 20.42 -1.87
CA LYS A 119 27.28 19.60 -2.50
C LYS A 119 25.92 20.29 -2.61
N LYS A 120 25.65 21.32 -1.80
CA LYS A 120 24.30 21.87 -1.58
C LYS A 120 24.24 23.39 -1.59
N THR A 121 25.18 24.06 -2.23
CA THR A 121 25.28 25.51 -2.27
C THR A 121 23.97 26.16 -2.74
N GLU A 122 23.52 25.85 -3.95
CA GLU A 122 22.28 26.39 -4.53
C GLU A 122 21.01 26.03 -3.71
N PHE A 123 20.98 24.85 -3.08
CA PHE A 123 19.84 24.44 -2.23
C PHE A 123 19.69 25.34 -1.00
N ILE A 124 20.80 25.66 -0.35
CA ILE A 124 20.79 26.54 0.81
C ILE A 124 20.59 27.99 0.38
N GLU A 125 21.16 28.43 -0.74
CA GLU A 125 20.88 29.75 -1.33
C GLU A 125 19.38 29.92 -1.63
N PHE A 126 18.72 28.91 -2.20
CA PHE A 126 17.27 28.89 -2.37
C PHE A 126 16.54 29.02 -1.03
N TYR A 127 16.98 28.28 -0.01
CA TYR A 127 16.38 28.36 1.32
C TYR A 127 16.58 29.74 1.96
N LEU A 128 17.76 30.33 1.82
CA LEU A 128 18.05 31.68 2.30
C LEU A 128 17.19 32.71 1.57
N PHE A 129 17.14 32.68 0.23
CA PHE A 129 16.30 33.57 -0.58
C PHE A 129 14.84 33.60 -0.10
N LYS A 130 14.29 32.46 0.31
CA LYS A 130 12.91 32.35 0.78
C LYS A 130 12.69 32.85 2.21
N ASN A 131 13.73 32.99 3.01
CA ASN A 131 13.62 33.21 4.45
C ASN A 131 14.37 34.42 5.00
N ILE A 132 15.30 34.99 4.25
CA ILE A 132 16.06 36.17 4.65
C ILE A 132 15.97 37.27 3.61
N GLU A 133 16.08 38.50 4.08
CA GLU A 133 16.35 39.68 3.27
C GLU A 133 17.76 40.16 3.60
N VAL A 134 18.55 40.44 2.57
CA VAL A 134 19.93 40.92 2.70
C VAL A 134 20.02 42.30 2.07
N LYS A 135 20.60 43.26 2.80
CA LYS A 135 20.97 44.58 2.30
C LYS A 135 22.47 44.78 2.48
N ILE A 136 23.10 45.37 1.48
CA ILE A 136 24.54 45.65 1.48
C ILE A 136 24.70 47.14 1.74
N ARG A 137 25.47 47.49 2.78
CA ARG A 137 25.75 48.87 3.14
C ARG A 137 26.78 49.48 2.20
N GLU A 138 26.44 50.61 1.58
CA GLU A 138 27.43 51.41 0.84
C GLU A 138 28.35 52.19 1.81
N HIS A 139 29.57 52.51 1.36
CA HIS A 139 30.62 53.11 2.21
C HIS A 139 30.18 54.36 3.00
N ASP A 140 29.28 55.17 2.45
CA ASP A 140 28.79 56.42 3.05
C ASP A 140 27.34 56.34 3.56
N GLN A 141 26.74 55.15 3.57
CA GLN A 141 25.36 54.96 4.00
C GLN A 141 25.27 54.84 5.52
N ASP A 142 24.30 55.51 6.15
CA ASP A 142 23.99 55.37 7.56
C ASP A 142 23.24 54.03 7.80
N PRO A 143 23.73 53.15 8.69
CA PRO A 143 23.06 51.88 9.04
C PRO A 143 21.61 52.03 9.48
N SER A 144 21.29 53.16 10.12
CA SER A 144 19.96 53.43 10.70
C SER A 144 18.86 53.46 9.63
N ILE A 145 19.22 53.57 8.35
CA ILE A 145 18.29 53.55 7.21
C ILE A 145 17.65 52.16 7.02
N PHE A 146 18.30 51.08 7.46
CA PHE A 146 17.82 49.73 7.19
C PHE A 146 16.63 49.29 8.05
N GLY A 147 16.49 49.86 9.25
CA GLY A 147 15.48 49.50 10.26
C GLY A 147 16.06 48.68 11.41
N ASP A 148 15.40 48.73 12.57
CA ASP A 148 15.86 48.08 13.82
C ASP A 148 15.75 46.54 13.78
N ASP A 149 15.07 46.00 12.77
CA ASP A 149 14.85 44.58 12.54
C ASP A 149 15.98 43.90 11.74
N PHE A 150 16.93 44.68 11.21
CA PHE A 150 18.14 44.16 10.57
C PHE A 150 19.27 44.00 11.58
N PHE A 151 19.98 42.88 11.51
CA PHE A 151 21.22 42.64 12.26
C PHE A 151 22.39 42.38 11.30
N THR A 152 23.61 42.53 11.79
CA THR A 152 24.83 42.31 11.00
C THR A 152 25.92 41.68 11.86
N LEU A 153 26.80 40.89 11.23
CA LEU A 153 28.00 40.33 11.85
C LEU A 153 29.29 41.07 11.45
N ASP A 154 29.24 41.93 10.42
CA ASP A 154 30.42 42.53 9.79
C ASP A 154 30.29 44.01 9.41
N ASP A 155 29.13 44.63 9.71
CA ASP A 155 28.79 46.01 9.35
C ASP A 155 28.76 46.27 7.83
N VAL A 156 28.72 45.21 7.01
CA VAL A 156 28.62 45.28 5.55
C VAL A 156 27.32 44.63 5.08
N PHE A 157 27.06 43.40 5.51
CA PHE A 157 25.84 42.65 5.17
C PHE A 157 24.86 42.75 6.33
N TYR A 158 23.71 43.38 6.06
CA TYR A 158 22.60 43.52 6.98
C TYR A 158 21.53 42.50 6.61
N ILE A 159 21.14 41.66 7.57
CA ILE A 159 20.24 40.53 7.39
C ILE A 159 18.98 40.74 8.24
N ARG A 160 17.83 40.46 7.65
CA ARG A 160 16.55 40.36 8.34
C ARG A 160 15.89 39.02 8.01
N PHE A 161 15.24 38.40 8.99
CA PHE A 161 14.42 37.20 8.73
C PHE A 161 13.04 37.63 8.25
N VAL A 162 12.58 37.06 7.13
CA VAL A 162 11.31 37.44 6.49
C VAL A 162 10.13 37.05 7.38
N ASP A 163 9.27 38.02 7.67
CA ASP A 163 7.99 37.79 8.35
C ASP A 163 7.02 37.05 7.43
N LEU A 164 6.60 35.87 7.87
CA LEU A 164 5.56 35.10 7.19
C LEU A 164 4.21 35.46 7.81
N PRO A 165 3.16 35.80 7.02
CA PRO A 165 1.87 36.18 7.56
C PRO A 165 1.29 35.04 8.41
N SER A 166 0.92 35.29 9.68
CA SER A 166 0.25 34.26 10.48
C SER A 166 -0.57 34.73 11.67
N GLY A 167 -1.58 33.92 12.02
CA GLY A 167 -2.49 34.08 13.16
C GLY A 167 -2.75 32.81 13.97
N ALA A 168 -1.92 31.76 13.83
CA ALA A 168 -2.09 30.48 14.56
C ALA A 168 -0.80 30.02 15.27
N GLU A 169 -0.92 29.43 16.46
CA GLU A 169 0.20 28.99 17.32
C GLU A 169 1.16 27.97 16.67
N SER A 170 0.66 27.11 15.78
CA SER A 170 1.54 26.17 15.06
C SER A 170 2.56 26.88 14.16
N TYR A 171 2.24 28.08 13.67
CA TYR A 171 3.14 28.87 12.84
C TYR A 171 4.16 29.64 13.69
N SER A 172 3.84 30.02 14.93
CA SER A 172 4.81 30.68 15.81
C SER A 172 5.96 29.75 16.19
N ASN A 173 5.66 28.48 16.48
CA ASN A 173 6.71 27.48 16.75
C ASN A 173 7.63 27.26 15.55
N PHE A 174 7.06 27.21 14.34
CA PHE A 174 7.83 27.11 13.11
C PHE A 174 8.75 28.33 12.91
N ILE A 175 8.22 29.56 13.05
CA ILE A 175 9.01 30.79 12.88
C ILE A 175 10.18 30.82 13.87
N ASN A 176 9.95 30.45 15.13
CA ASN A 176 11.01 30.39 16.15
C ASN A 176 12.10 29.39 15.76
N THR A 177 11.73 28.15 15.41
CA THR A 177 12.69 27.13 14.98
C THR A 177 13.45 27.56 13.72
N ARG A 178 12.76 28.17 12.76
CA ARG A 178 13.38 28.70 11.54
C ARG A 178 14.42 29.77 11.85
N ASN A 179 14.07 30.73 12.69
CA ASN A 179 14.97 31.82 13.06
C ASN A 179 16.20 31.28 13.82
N GLU A 180 16.01 30.32 14.74
CA GLU A 180 17.12 29.63 15.42
C GLU A 180 18.06 28.91 14.44
N VAL A 181 17.49 28.19 13.46
CA VAL A 181 18.25 27.50 12.40
C VAL A 181 19.06 28.50 11.58
N LEU A 182 18.44 29.60 11.14
CA LEU A 182 19.09 30.63 10.33
C LEU A 182 20.21 31.31 11.10
N SER A 183 19.97 31.75 12.34
CA SER A 183 20.99 32.38 13.20
C SER A 183 22.16 31.43 13.40
N LYS A 184 21.91 30.19 13.83
CA LYS A 184 22.97 29.22 14.07
C LYS A 184 23.76 28.89 12.80
N PHE A 185 23.09 28.82 11.65
CA PHE A 185 23.76 28.61 10.37
C PHE A 185 24.67 29.80 10.00
N ILE A 186 24.14 31.03 10.05
CA ILE A 186 24.88 32.26 9.72
C ILE A 186 26.10 32.43 10.64
N ASP A 187 25.94 32.20 11.95
CA ASP A 187 27.03 32.24 12.92
C ASP A 187 28.10 31.18 12.62
N THR A 188 27.68 29.95 12.28
CA THR A 188 28.62 28.86 11.97
C THR A 188 29.35 29.13 10.64
N LEU A 189 28.67 29.66 9.63
CA LEU A 189 29.26 29.94 8.32
C LEU A 189 30.25 31.11 8.37
N SER A 190 29.89 32.20 9.07
CA SER A 190 30.78 33.35 9.27
C SER A 190 32.03 32.99 10.06
N GLY A 191 31.89 32.12 11.07
CA GLY A 191 33.01 31.57 11.83
C GLY A 191 33.87 30.55 11.06
N TYR A 192 33.35 29.97 9.97
CA TYR A 192 34.08 29.03 9.12
C TYR A 192 35.02 29.74 8.14
N ASP A 193 34.48 30.66 7.34
CA ASP A 193 35.25 31.56 6.47
C ASP A 193 34.39 32.78 6.13
N HIS A 194 34.92 33.96 6.46
CA HIS A 194 34.18 35.21 6.34
C HIS A 194 33.89 35.61 4.88
N ASN A 195 34.82 35.36 3.95
CA ASN A 195 34.61 35.68 2.54
C ASN A 195 33.57 34.74 1.91
N ILE A 196 33.62 33.45 2.28
CA ILE A 196 32.62 32.48 1.82
C ILE A 196 31.24 32.86 2.33
N TYR A 197 31.12 33.25 3.61
CA TYR A 197 29.87 33.76 4.18
C TYR A 197 29.27 34.90 3.34
N GLN A 198 30.08 35.93 3.01
CA GLN A 198 29.62 37.07 2.21
C GLN A 198 29.17 36.65 0.81
N ASN A 199 29.95 35.78 0.15
CA ASN A 199 29.60 35.27 -1.18
C ASN A 199 28.28 34.49 -1.17
N VAL A 200 28.05 33.62 -0.19
CA VAL A 200 26.80 32.84 -0.07
C VAL A 200 25.59 33.76 0.10
N LEU A 201 25.70 34.82 0.90
CA LEU A 201 24.60 35.78 1.05
C LEU A 201 24.33 36.57 -0.23
N LEU A 202 25.38 36.93 -0.96
CA LEU A 202 25.29 37.63 -2.24
C LEU A 202 24.61 36.75 -3.31
N GLU A 203 25.05 35.50 -3.46
CA GLU A 203 24.52 34.56 -4.45
C GLU A 203 23.08 34.14 -4.12
N ALA A 204 22.74 34.00 -2.83
CA ALA A 204 21.36 33.74 -2.39
C ALA A 204 20.37 34.80 -2.90
N PHE A 205 20.79 36.06 -3.08
CA PHE A 205 19.93 37.12 -3.63
C PHE A 205 19.69 36.98 -5.14
N SER A 206 20.60 36.32 -5.85
CA SER A 206 20.59 36.21 -7.32
C SER A 206 19.90 34.95 -7.83
N ILE A 207 19.52 34.03 -6.95
CA ILE A 207 18.89 32.76 -7.34
C ILE A 207 17.50 33.00 -7.95
N ILE A 208 17.19 32.28 -9.03
CA ILE A 208 15.85 32.27 -9.63
C ILE A 208 15.10 31.06 -9.07
N PRO A 209 14.14 31.24 -8.14
CA PRO A 209 13.59 30.11 -7.39
C PRO A 209 12.88 29.07 -8.25
N SER A 210 12.20 29.50 -9.31
CA SER A 210 11.46 28.60 -10.21
C SER A 210 12.40 27.72 -11.03
N GLU A 211 13.50 28.28 -11.55
CA GLU A 211 14.49 27.53 -12.32
C GLU A 211 15.20 26.50 -11.44
N TYR A 212 15.59 26.93 -10.23
CA TYR A 212 16.21 26.05 -9.26
C TYR A 212 15.27 24.90 -8.83
N GLU A 213 14.02 25.18 -8.49
CA GLU A 213 13.07 24.12 -8.08
C GLU A 213 12.85 23.08 -9.19
N GLU A 214 12.72 23.51 -10.44
CA GLU A 214 12.53 22.60 -11.58
C GLU A 214 13.74 21.68 -11.79
N GLU A 215 14.95 22.25 -11.78
CA GLU A 215 16.17 21.46 -11.96
C GLU A 215 16.42 20.54 -10.77
N ALA A 216 16.22 21.03 -9.54
CA ALA A 216 16.32 20.21 -8.33
C ALA A 216 15.32 19.05 -8.35
N PHE A 217 14.10 19.27 -8.83
CA PHE A 217 13.08 18.23 -8.99
C PHE A 217 13.48 17.19 -10.03
N ARG A 218 14.02 17.63 -11.17
CA ARG A 218 14.54 16.74 -12.22
C ARG A 218 15.67 15.85 -11.71
N LEU A 219 16.67 16.43 -11.06
CA LEU A 219 17.82 15.71 -10.51
C LEU A 219 17.42 14.72 -9.41
N ARG A 220 16.48 15.13 -8.54
CA ARG A 220 15.86 14.25 -7.55
C ARG A 220 15.22 13.03 -8.20
N ASN A 221 14.40 13.24 -9.24
CA ASN A 221 13.72 12.13 -9.91
C ASN A 221 14.70 11.14 -10.55
N VAL A 222 15.85 11.62 -11.06
CA VAL A 222 16.92 10.73 -11.56
C VAL A 222 17.49 9.87 -10.42
N ARG A 223 17.88 10.48 -9.29
CA ARG A 223 18.41 9.75 -8.13
C ARG A 223 17.42 8.74 -7.56
N LEU A 224 16.15 9.13 -7.47
CA LEU A 224 15.08 8.27 -6.95
C LEU A 224 14.75 7.12 -7.93
N ALA A 225 14.79 7.36 -9.24
CA ALA A 225 14.57 6.33 -10.25
C ALA A 225 15.65 5.22 -10.21
N GLU A 226 16.92 5.56 -9.93
CA GLU A 226 18.00 4.57 -9.71
C GLU A 226 17.68 3.61 -8.55
N LYS A 227 16.87 4.06 -7.59
CA LYS A 227 16.41 3.29 -6.43
C LYS A 227 15.07 2.57 -6.66
N GLY A 228 14.50 2.66 -7.87
CA GLY A 228 13.21 2.06 -8.23
C GLY A 228 11.98 2.94 -7.95
N PHE A 229 12.16 4.17 -7.48
CA PHE A 229 11.09 5.17 -7.42
C PHE A 229 10.94 5.87 -8.76
N LEU A 230 10.40 5.14 -9.75
CA LEU A 230 10.15 5.66 -11.09
C LEU A 230 9.13 6.82 -11.06
N PRO A 231 9.14 7.73 -12.05
CA PRO A 231 8.08 8.72 -12.21
C PRO A 231 6.70 8.08 -12.21
N PHE A 232 5.70 8.78 -11.67
CA PHE A 232 4.36 8.21 -11.44
C PHE A 232 3.74 7.58 -12.69
N ASP A 233 3.88 8.22 -13.85
CA ASP A 233 3.32 7.76 -15.12
C ASP A 233 3.96 6.46 -15.64
N GLU A 234 5.20 6.18 -15.24
CA GLU A 234 5.86 4.90 -15.49
C GLU A 234 5.51 3.87 -14.42
N ALA A 235 5.51 4.29 -13.15
CA ALA A 235 5.23 3.43 -12.01
C ALA A 235 3.83 2.81 -12.10
N ILE A 236 2.81 3.58 -12.50
CA ILE A 236 1.43 3.10 -12.68
C ILE A 236 1.31 1.96 -13.70
N GLY A 237 2.28 1.85 -14.62
CA GLY A 237 2.39 0.78 -15.60
C GLY A 237 2.46 -0.62 -14.99
N ILE A 238 2.86 -0.75 -13.71
CA ILE A 238 2.90 -2.03 -13.00
C ILE A 238 1.52 -2.71 -12.86
N TYR A 239 0.44 -1.92 -12.93
CA TYR A 239 -0.92 -2.44 -12.87
C TYR A 239 -1.51 -2.78 -14.25
N GLN A 240 -0.73 -2.63 -15.32
CA GLN A 240 -1.14 -3.08 -16.64
C GLN A 240 -0.98 -4.60 -16.75
N PRO A 241 -2.07 -5.35 -17.00
CA PRO A 241 -2.04 -6.80 -16.97
C PRO A 241 -1.17 -7.37 -18.09
N LEU A 242 -0.43 -8.44 -17.78
CA LEU A 242 0.38 -9.17 -18.75
C LEU A 242 -0.17 -10.60 -18.91
N LYS A 243 -0.37 -11.04 -20.15
CA LYS A 243 -0.84 -12.42 -20.43
C LYS A 243 0.32 -13.42 -20.33
N PRO A 244 0.12 -14.62 -19.77
CA PRO A 244 1.16 -15.67 -19.71
C PRO A 244 1.88 -15.93 -21.04
N LYS A 245 1.11 -16.06 -22.13
CA LYS A 245 1.65 -16.29 -23.48
C LYS A 245 2.58 -15.17 -23.97
N ALA A 246 2.30 -13.92 -23.59
CA ALA A 246 3.14 -12.78 -23.95
C ALA A 246 4.46 -12.79 -23.17
N LEU A 247 4.45 -13.26 -21.92
CA LEU A 247 5.65 -13.42 -21.10
C LEU A 247 6.53 -14.55 -21.62
N SER A 248 5.95 -15.70 -22.00
CA SER A 248 6.72 -16.85 -22.51
C SER A 248 7.51 -16.55 -23.79
N GLY A 249 7.07 -15.56 -24.59
CA GLY A 249 7.76 -15.08 -25.79
C GLY A 249 8.91 -14.09 -25.52
N GLN A 250 9.11 -13.67 -24.27
CA GLN A 250 10.21 -12.78 -23.90
C GLN A 250 11.50 -13.57 -23.62
N GLY A 251 12.64 -12.93 -23.92
CA GLY A 251 13.96 -13.43 -23.57
C GLY A 251 14.13 -13.57 -22.06
N ALA A 252 15.06 -14.43 -21.64
CA ALA A 252 15.44 -14.53 -20.24
C ALA A 252 16.02 -13.19 -19.76
N LYS A 253 15.70 -12.81 -18.53
CA LYS A 253 16.36 -11.68 -17.88
C LYS A 253 17.84 -11.98 -17.76
N PHE A 254 18.63 -10.92 -17.85
CA PHE A 254 20.06 -11.02 -17.62
C PHE A 254 20.31 -11.29 -16.13
N ILE A 255 20.67 -12.52 -15.80
CA ILE A 255 21.37 -12.81 -14.55
C ILE A 255 22.83 -12.63 -14.86
N ALA A 256 23.46 -11.69 -14.18
CA ALA A 256 24.86 -11.50 -14.40
C ALA A 256 25.67 -12.59 -13.72
N GLU A 257 26.75 -13.00 -14.39
CA GLU A 257 27.74 -13.89 -13.79
C GLU A 257 28.39 -13.21 -12.57
N SER A 258 28.72 -14.06 -11.58
CA SER A 258 29.36 -13.65 -10.34
C SER A 258 30.74 -13.04 -10.62
N SER A 259 30.80 -11.71 -10.66
CA SER A 259 32.07 -10.98 -10.68
C SER A 259 32.49 -10.60 -9.26
N GLU A 260 33.79 -10.66 -8.98
CA GLU A 260 34.35 -10.24 -7.69
C GLU A 260 33.95 -8.79 -7.33
N GLU A 261 33.70 -7.93 -8.33
CA GLU A 261 33.23 -6.55 -8.17
C GLU A 261 31.78 -6.41 -7.66
N ARG A 262 30.89 -7.38 -7.91
CA ARG A 262 29.50 -7.33 -7.42
C ARG A 262 29.37 -7.70 -5.95
N MET A 263 30.33 -8.45 -5.40
CA MET A 263 30.35 -8.77 -3.98
C MET A 263 30.41 -7.51 -3.10
N TYR A 264 30.72 -6.32 -3.64
CA TYR A 264 30.83 -5.07 -2.89
C TYR A 264 29.57 -4.20 -2.90
N LEU A 265 28.53 -4.54 -3.69
CA LEU A 265 27.33 -3.70 -3.77
C LEU A 265 26.38 -4.01 -2.62
N PRO A 266 26.05 -3.03 -1.75
CA PRO A 266 25.10 -3.23 -0.68
C PRO A 266 23.72 -3.55 -1.25
N VAL A 267 23.05 -4.51 -0.61
CA VAL A 267 21.73 -5.01 -1.00
C VAL A 267 20.70 -4.51 0.00
N PRO A 268 19.53 -4.03 -0.45
CA PRO A 268 18.46 -3.60 0.45
C PRO A 268 18.04 -4.73 1.39
N HIS A 269 18.16 -4.49 2.70
CA HIS A 269 17.82 -5.49 3.72
C HIS A 269 16.46 -5.25 4.37
N TYR A 270 15.88 -4.06 4.28
CA TYR A 270 14.57 -3.81 4.88
C TYR A 270 13.45 -4.63 4.23
N SER A 271 13.38 -4.65 2.90
CA SER A 271 12.39 -5.44 2.17
C SER A 271 12.53 -6.94 2.47
N THR A 272 13.76 -7.42 2.63
CA THR A 272 14.07 -8.85 2.86
C THR A 272 13.88 -9.27 4.31
N ALA A 273 14.15 -8.40 5.27
CA ALA A 273 13.82 -8.63 6.68
C ALA A 273 12.30 -8.81 6.87
N MET A 274 11.46 -8.17 6.04
CA MET A 274 10.00 -8.32 6.09
C MET A 274 9.50 -9.65 5.48
N LEU A 275 10.32 -10.36 4.70
CA LEU A 275 9.97 -11.65 4.09
C LEU A 275 9.92 -12.83 5.07
N LYS A 276 10.29 -12.62 6.35
CA LYS A 276 10.37 -13.69 7.36
C LYS A 276 9.01 -14.29 7.76
N LYS A 277 7.87 -13.74 7.31
CA LYS A 277 6.56 -14.38 7.44
C LYS A 277 6.39 -15.45 6.35
N ASP A 278 5.87 -16.62 6.72
CA ASP A 278 5.72 -17.81 5.85
C ASP A 278 4.88 -17.54 4.59
N ASN A 279 5.55 -17.08 3.53
CA ASN A 279 4.96 -16.83 2.23
C ASN A 279 5.59 -17.78 1.20
N LEU A 280 4.81 -18.23 0.19
CA LEU A 280 5.27 -19.16 -0.86
C LEU A 280 6.54 -18.66 -1.57
N LEU A 281 6.63 -17.35 -1.83
CA LEU A 281 7.83 -16.73 -2.41
C LEU A 281 9.07 -16.93 -1.52
N THR A 282 8.94 -16.76 -0.20
CA THR A 282 10.05 -16.99 0.75
C THR A 282 10.54 -18.44 0.69
N ASN A 283 9.64 -19.41 0.51
CA ASN A 283 10.01 -20.81 0.34
C ASN A 283 10.78 -21.06 -0.96
N PHE A 284 10.42 -20.39 -2.05
CA PHE A 284 11.17 -20.46 -3.32
C PHE A 284 12.55 -19.80 -3.20
N LEU A 285 12.64 -18.63 -2.55
CA LEU A 285 13.90 -17.93 -2.35
C LEU A 285 14.89 -18.74 -1.49
N LYS A 286 14.42 -19.46 -0.47
CA LYS A 286 15.25 -20.36 0.36
C LYS A 286 15.93 -21.49 -0.43
N LYS A 287 15.40 -21.86 -1.61
CA LYS A 287 15.97 -22.93 -2.45
C LYS A 287 17.05 -22.46 -3.40
N ILE A 288 17.21 -21.15 -3.57
CA ILE A 288 18.27 -20.57 -4.40
C ILE A 288 19.59 -20.73 -3.65
N LYS A 289 20.47 -21.59 -4.18
CA LYS A 289 21.77 -21.91 -3.55
C LYS A 289 22.86 -20.88 -3.84
N GLU A 290 22.68 -20.09 -4.88
CA GLU A 290 23.64 -19.08 -5.32
C GLU A 290 23.30 -17.73 -4.67
N ASP A 291 24.20 -17.25 -3.80
CA ASP A 291 24.02 -16.00 -3.05
C ASP A 291 23.85 -14.79 -3.99
N ASP A 292 24.56 -14.76 -5.12
CA ASP A 292 24.51 -13.61 -6.06
C ASP A 292 23.15 -13.52 -6.77
N VAL A 293 22.57 -14.66 -7.15
CA VAL A 293 21.22 -14.73 -7.73
C VAL A 293 20.19 -14.28 -6.71
N LEU A 294 20.35 -14.71 -5.45
CA LEU A 294 19.47 -14.27 -4.36
C LEU A 294 19.56 -12.75 -4.17
N GLN A 295 20.77 -12.18 -4.14
CA GLN A 295 20.97 -10.73 -4.00
C GLN A 295 20.34 -9.96 -5.15
N GLN A 296 20.51 -10.40 -6.40
CA GLN A 296 19.88 -9.76 -7.55
C GLN A 296 18.35 -9.77 -7.44
N ILE A 297 17.75 -10.88 -6.99
CA ILE A 297 16.31 -10.98 -6.78
C ILE A 297 15.85 -10.08 -5.62
N GLN A 298 16.67 -9.91 -4.59
CA GLN A 298 16.38 -9.00 -3.47
C GLN A 298 16.38 -7.53 -3.90
N VAL A 299 17.35 -7.12 -4.73
CA VAL A 299 17.38 -5.78 -5.34
C VAL A 299 16.15 -5.58 -6.23
N GLU A 300 15.81 -6.56 -7.06
CA GLU A 300 14.64 -6.50 -7.92
C GLU A 300 13.33 -6.40 -7.14
N LEU A 301 13.22 -7.14 -6.03
CA LEU A 301 12.06 -7.07 -5.15
C LEU A 301 11.95 -5.69 -4.47
N ALA A 302 13.07 -5.12 -4.01
CA ALA A 302 13.10 -3.79 -3.43
C ALA A 302 12.69 -2.73 -4.45
N GLY A 303 13.24 -2.78 -5.67
CA GLY A 303 12.86 -1.88 -6.76
C GLY A 303 11.38 -2.00 -7.14
N LEU A 304 10.83 -3.21 -7.19
CA LEU A 304 9.42 -3.43 -7.43
C LEU A 304 8.53 -2.89 -6.29
N ALA A 305 8.94 -3.08 -5.03
CA ALA A 305 8.24 -2.50 -3.90
C ALA A 305 8.23 -0.96 -4.00
N ASN A 306 9.37 -0.34 -4.31
CA ASN A 306 9.49 1.11 -4.51
C ASN A 306 8.61 1.60 -5.67
N GLN A 307 8.57 0.86 -6.79
CA GLN A 307 7.67 1.15 -7.90
C GLN A 307 6.20 1.11 -7.47
N ILE A 308 5.81 0.13 -6.64
CA ILE A 308 4.44 0.01 -6.11
C ILE A 308 4.14 1.15 -5.12
N ILE A 309 5.10 1.59 -4.31
CA ILE A 309 4.95 2.76 -3.41
C ILE A 309 4.54 4.00 -4.21
N VAL A 310 5.29 4.29 -5.28
CA VAL A 310 4.98 5.43 -6.16
C VAL A 310 3.62 5.23 -6.85
N ALA A 311 3.38 4.04 -7.40
CA ALA A 311 2.11 3.74 -8.07
C ALA A 311 0.91 3.85 -7.12
N ASP A 312 1.07 3.51 -5.84
CA ASP A 312 0.07 3.63 -4.78
C ASP A 312 -0.04 5.04 -4.19
N GLN A 313 0.88 5.95 -4.51
CA GLN A 313 0.99 7.29 -3.92
C GLN A 313 0.96 7.26 -2.39
N LYS A 314 1.59 6.23 -1.80
CA LYS A 314 1.67 6.07 -0.34
C LYS A 314 2.98 6.65 0.17
N ALA A 315 2.91 7.50 1.18
CA ALA A 315 4.09 7.85 1.96
C ALA A 315 4.41 6.69 2.90
N ILE A 316 5.62 6.15 2.81
CA ILE A 316 6.10 5.05 3.66
C ILE A 316 7.20 5.60 4.55
N LYS A 317 6.91 5.71 5.85
CA LYS A 317 7.84 6.28 6.83
C LYS A 317 8.38 5.26 7.81
N ASN A 318 7.65 4.16 8.00
CA ASN A 318 8.02 3.14 8.96
C ASN A 318 8.02 1.74 8.35
N LYS A 319 8.59 0.81 9.10
CA LYS A 319 8.70 -0.61 8.74
C LYS A 319 7.35 -1.32 8.58
N GLU A 320 6.31 -0.92 9.29
CA GLU A 320 5.00 -1.56 9.21
C GLU A 320 4.30 -1.27 7.88
N GLU A 321 4.30 0.00 7.47
CA GLU A 321 3.78 0.47 6.19
C GLU A 321 4.50 -0.18 5.01
N LEU A 322 5.84 -0.27 5.09
CA LEU A 322 6.64 -1.00 4.10
C LEU A 322 6.27 -2.48 4.06
N GLY A 323 6.04 -3.08 5.23
CA GLY A 323 5.63 -4.47 5.37
C GLY A 323 4.36 -4.80 4.60
N ASP A 324 3.38 -3.90 4.56
CA ASP A 324 2.15 -4.12 3.79
C ASP A 324 2.37 -4.05 2.27
N ILE A 325 3.25 -3.17 1.80
CA ILE A 325 3.66 -3.14 0.39
C ILE A 325 4.42 -4.41 0.01
N VAL A 326 5.32 -4.90 0.86
CA VAL A 326 6.05 -6.15 0.61
C VAL A 326 5.10 -7.33 0.58
N LYS A 327 4.13 -7.42 1.50
CA LYS A 327 3.08 -8.47 1.48
C LYS A 327 2.28 -8.44 0.17
N LYS A 328 1.83 -7.26 -0.25
CA LYS A 328 1.14 -7.06 -1.53
C LYS A 328 1.98 -7.55 -2.71
N THR A 329 3.24 -7.11 -2.78
CA THR A 329 4.20 -7.47 -3.83
C THR A 329 4.36 -8.99 -3.90
N CYS A 330 4.63 -9.63 -2.75
CA CYS A 330 4.79 -11.07 -2.66
C CYS A 330 3.51 -11.84 -3.02
N GLY A 331 2.35 -11.32 -2.62
CA GLY A 331 1.04 -11.92 -2.90
C GLY A 331 0.78 -12.03 -4.40
N TYR A 332 0.90 -10.92 -5.11
CA TYR A 332 0.69 -10.91 -6.56
C TYR A 332 1.76 -11.68 -7.34
N ILE A 333 3.03 -11.68 -6.90
CA ILE A 333 4.06 -12.56 -7.48
C ILE A 333 3.66 -14.03 -7.29
N SER A 334 3.21 -14.41 -6.09
CA SER A 334 2.81 -15.80 -5.78
C SER A 334 1.61 -16.24 -6.64
N ILE A 335 0.63 -15.36 -6.82
CA ILE A 335 -0.52 -15.57 -7.72
C ILE A 335 -0.04 -15.73 -9.17
N GLY A 336 0.89 -14.88 -9.62
CA GLY A 336 1.47 -14.95 -10.97
C GLY A 336 2.22 -16.25 -11.22
N LEU A 337 3.06 -16.69 -10.27
CA LEU A 337 3.78 -17.96 -10.34
C LEU A 337 2.84 -19.17 -10.40
N LYS A 338 1.77 -19.17 -9.60
CA LYS A 338 0.72 -20.19 -9.67
C LYS A 338 0.11 -20.25 -11.07
N ARG A 339 -0.29 -19.10 -11.62
CA ARG A 339 -0.87 -19.04 -12.97
C ARG A 339 0.08 -19.54 -14.06
N LEU A 340 1.38 -19.24 -13.93
CA LEU A 340 2.40 -19.67 -14.90
C LEU A 340 2.78 -21.16 -14.77
N THR A 341 2.50 -21.78 -13.62
CA THR A 341 2.84 -23.19 -13.35
C THR A 341 1.65 -24.13 -13.49
N GLU A 342 0.41 -23.65 -13.33
CA GLU A 342 -0.83 -24.43 -13.50
C GLU A 342 -1.04 -24.97 -14.94
N GLU A 343 -0.31 -24.49 -15.95
CA GLU A 343 -0.25 -25.13 -17.29
C GLU A 343 0.47 -26.51 -17.29
N GLY A 344 0.95 -27.00 -16.13
CA GLY A 344 1.42 -28.37 -15.93
C GLY A 344 1.07 -28.90 -14.53
N SER A 345 0.78 -30.20 -14.42
CA SER A 345 0.37 -30.86 -13.17
C SER A 345 1.37 -30.65 -12.02
N ASN A 346 0.85 -30.13 -10.90
CA ASN A 346 1.54 -29.74 -9.65
C ASN A 346 2.63 -28.66 -9.81
N LEU A 347 2.63 -27.72 -8.86
CA LEU A 347 3.72 -26.76 -8.65
C LEU A 347 5.01 -27.53 -8.39
N ASP A 348 5.75 -27.80 -9.45
CA ASP A 348 7.14 -28.16 -9.30
C ASP A 348 7.84 -26.88 -8.83
N GLU A 349 8.17 -26.83 -7.54
CA GLU A 349 8.83 -25.67 -6.92
C GLU A 349 10.10 -25.28 -7.68
N ASN A 350 10.73 -26.23 -8.39
CA ASN A 350 11.86 -25.97 -9.26
C ASN A 350 11.48 -25.13 -10.50
N ARG A 351 10.27 -25.32 -11.05
CA ARG A 351 9.75 -24.48 -12.15
C ARG A 351 9.49 -23.06 -11.68
N ALA A 352 8.97 -22.87 -10.46
CA ALA A 352 8.77 -21.54 -9.90
C ALA A 352 10.10 -20.80 -9.71
N VAL A 353 11.13 -21.49 -9.20
CA VAL A 353 12.49 -20.93 -9.11
C VAL A 353 13.04 -20.58 -10.49
N ALA A 354 12.87 -21.46 -11.49
CA ALA A 354 13.30 -21.19 -12.86
C ALA A 354 12.58 -19.98 -13.47
N LEU A 355 11.30 -19.77 -13.19
CA LEU A 355 10.55 -18.59 -13.64
C LEU A 355 11.04 -17.30 -12.99
N ILE A 356 11.32 -17.32 -11.68
CA ILE A 356 11.91 -16.18 -10.96
C ILE A 356 13.29 -15.84 -11.52
N GLN A 357 14.09 -16.84 -11.88
CA GLN A 357 15.40 -16.64 -12.49
C GLN A 357 15.30 -16.17 -13.95
N ARG A 358 14.27 -16.60 -14.67
CA ARG A 358 14.09 -16.29 -16.09
C ARG A 358 13.42 -14.95 -16.36
N PHE A 359 12.46 -14.52 -15.55
CA PHE A 359 11.65 -13.33 -15.84
C PHE A 359 11.78 -12.27 -14.76
N PRO A 360 11.60 -10.97 -15.11
CA PRO A 360 11.51 -9.94 -14.11
C PRO A 360 10.31 -10.15 -13.16
N LEU A 361 10.50 -9.92 -11.85
CA LEU A 361 9.46 -10.00 -10.83
C LEU A 361 8.29 -9.05 -11.15
N SER A 362 8.57 -7.89 -11.75
CA SER A 362 7.53 -6.94 -12.20
C SER A 362 6.60 -7.56 -13.25
N HIS A 363 7.12 -8.42 -14.13
CA HIS A 363 6.30 -9.12 -15.13
C HIS A 363 5.45 -10.22 -14.49
N ILE A 364 6.03 -10.98 -13.55
CA ILE A 364 5.30 -12.02 -12.81
C ILE A 364 4.17 -11.38 -11.96
N PHE A 365 4.46 -10.25 -11.31
CA PHE A 365 3.47 -9.43 -10.60
C PHE A 365 2.32 -9.04 -11.53
N ARG A 366 2.62 -8.53 -12.74
CA ARG A 366 1.60 -8.12 -13.74
C ARG A 366 0.72 -9.28 -14.20
N VAL A 367 1.27 -10.49 -14.29
CA VAL A 367 0.49 -11.71 -14.58
C VAL A 367 -0.48 -12.01 -13.43
N GLY A 368 0.01 -11.92 -12.17
CA GLY A 368 -0.81 -12.16 -10.99
C GLY A 368 -1.92 -11.11 -10.81
N TYR A 369 -1.59 -9.82 -10.92
CA TYR A 369 -2.56 -8.73 -10.90
C TYR A 369 -3.59 -8.83 -12.03
N GLY A 370 -3.19 -9.39 -13.18
CA GLY A 370 -4.08 -9.66 -14.31
C GLY A 370 -5.26 -10.58 -13.98
N LEU A 371 -5.10 -11.56 -13.09
CA LEU A 371 -6.23 -12.41 -12.64
C LEU A 371 -7.30 -11.60 -11.91
N VAL A 372 -6.86 -10.66 -11.06
CA VAL A 372 -7.77 -9.79 -10.32
C VAL A 372 -8.52 -8.86 -11.26
N LEU A 373 -7.83 -8.30 -12.27
CA LEU A 373 -8.47 -7.47 -13.29
C LEU A 373 -9.46 -8.25 -14.16
N GLU A 374 -9.17 -9.52 -14.48
CA GLU A 374 -10.11 -10.39 -15.19
C GLU A 374 -11.42 -10.55 -14.40
N LEU A 375 -11.36 -10.72 -13.07
CA LEU A 375 -12.55 -10.74 -12.21
C LEU A 375 -13.30 -9.40 -12.24
N LYS A 376 -12.58 -8.27 -12.09
CA LYS A 376 -13.20 -6.94 -12.18
C LYS A 376 -13.92 -6.73 -13.51
N TRP A 377 -13.27 -6.98 -14.63
CA TRP A 377 -13.87 -6.80 -15.95
C TRP A 377 -15.07 -7.74 -16.16
N ARG A 378 -15.04 -8.94 -15.57
CA ARG A 378 -16.16 -9.86 -15.61
C ARG A 378 -17.36 -9.30 -14.85
N VAL A 379 -17.17 -8.71 -13.66
CA VAL A 379 -18.22 -8.00 -12.91
C VAL A 379 -18.76 -6.83 -13.71
N GLU A 380 -17.89 -5.97 -14.26
CA GLU A 380 -18.30 -4.79 -15.03
C GLU A 380 -19.10 -5.17 -16.29
N LYS A 381 -18.72 -6.27 -16.97
CA LYS A 381 -19.48 -6.80 -18.12
C LYS A 381 -20.83 -7.37 -17.69
N TRP A 382 -20.86 -8.19 -16.65
CA TRP A 382 -22.09 -8.78 -16.13
C TRP A 382 -23.08 -7.70 -15.67
N ARG A 383 -22.62 -6.70 -14.93
CA ARG A 383 -23.46 -5.61 -14.41
C ARG A 383 -24.22 -4.84 -15.50
N LYS A 384 -23.63 -4.71 -16.70
CA LYS A 384 -24.31 -4.05 -17.84
C LYS A 384 -25.51 -4.83 -18.38
N ILE A 385 -25.56 -6.14 -18.17
CA ILE A 385 -26.60 -7.03 -18.70
C ILE A 385 -27.47 -7.68 -17.62
N SER A 386 -27.10 -7.52 -16.36
CA SER A 386 -27.71 -8.19 -15.21
C SER A 386 -29.17 -7.80 -15.01
N TRP A 387 -29.93 -8.73 -14.45
CA TRP A 387 -31.34 -8.49 -14.15
C TRP A 387 -31.51 -7.43 -13.06
N PHE A 388 -30.67 -7.46 -12.01
CA PHE A 388 -30.80 -6.51 -10.90
C PHE A 388 -30.57 -5.05 -11.36
N GLU A 389 -29.60 -4.81 -12.25
CA GLU A 389 -29.30 -3.46 -12.75
C GLU A 389 -30.41 -2.97 -13.70
N LYS A 390 -30.97 -3.86 -14.54
CA LYS A 390 -32.14 -3.54 -15.39
C LYS A 390 -33.35 -3.12 -14.55
N ASN A 391 -33.52 -3.70 -13.37
CA ASN A 391 -34.57 -3.35 -12.41
C ASN A 391 -34.19 -2.18 -11.49
N ARG A 392 -33.05 -1.51 -11.73
CA ARG A 392 -32.54 -0.35 -10.97
C ARG A 392 -32.39 -0.63 -9.47
N LEU A 393 -32.04 -1.87 -9.11
CA LEU A 393 -31.80 -2.25 -7.72
C LEU A 393 -30.41 -1.81 -7.25
N PRO A 394 -30.25 -1.34 -6.00
CA PRO A 394 -28.95 -0.98 -5.46
C PRO A 394 -28.08 -2.23 -5.22
N LEU A 395 -26.76 -2.06 -5.11
CA LEU A 395 -25.84 -3.16 -4.79
C LEU A 395 -26.13 -3.83 -3.43
N SER A 396 -26.75 -3.11 -2.49
CA SER A 396 -27.23 -3.66 -1.20
C SER A 396 -28.28 -4.74 -1.35
N PHE A 397 -28.92 -4.85 -2.52
CA PHE A 397 -29.83 -5.95 -2.85
C PHE A 397 -29.16 -7.32 -2.63
N TRP A 398 -27.87 -7.47 -2.93
CA TRP A 398 -27.20 -8.76 -2.81
C TRP A 398 -26.90 -9.20 -1.37
N GLY A 399 -27.14 -8.34 -0.37
CA GLY A 399 -26.81 -8.59 1.03
C GLY A 399 -25.31 -8.43 1.33
N GLU A 400 -24.96 -8.37 2.62
CA GLU A 400 -23.64 -7.92 3.12
C GLU A 400 -22.44 -8.72 2.59
N GLY A 401 -22.54 -10.05 2.53
CA GLY A 401 -21.44 -10.88 2.04
C GLY A 401 -21.15 -10.70 0.55
N TRP A 402 -22.20 -10.63 -0.27
CA TRP A 402 -22.06 -10.48 -1.72
C TRP A 402 -21.78 -9.03 -2.13
N ILE A 403 -22.35 -8.02 -1.45
CA ILE A 403 -21.99 -6.62 -1.67
C ILE A 403 -20.52 -6.38 -1.31
N GLY A 404 -20.00 -7.01 -0.25
CA GLY A 404 -18.58 -6.94 0.10
C GLY A 404 -17.68 -7.40 -1.05
N ALA A 405 -17.94 -8.61 -1.58
CA ALA A 405 -17.17 -9.15 -2.71
C ALA A 405 -17.27 -8.28 -3.97
N LEU A 406 -18.48 -7.84 -4.35
CA LEU A 406 -18.69 -6.98 -5.52
C LEU A 406 -18.08 -5.59 -5.35
N GLY A 407 -18.24 -4.99 -4.16
CA GLY A 407 -17.69 -3.69 -3.81
C GLY A 407 -16.17 -3.67 -3.90
N GLY A 408 -15.53 -4.71 -3.36
CA GLY A 408 -14.08 -4.91 -3.48
C GLY A 408 -13.59 -5.02 -4.92
N LEU A 409 -14.36 -5.62 -5.84
CA LEU A 409 -13.99 -5.72 -7.25
C LEU A 409 -14.25 -4.44 -8.06
N LEU A 410 -15.24 -3.63 -7.67
CA LEU A 410 -15.70 -2.46 -8.44
C LEU A 410 -14.90 -1.18 -8.16
N ILE A 411 -14.13 -1.11 -7.08
CA ILE A 411 -13.24 0.03 -6.81
C ILE A 411 -12.09 0.13 -7.84
N LYS A 412 -11.43 1.29 -7.90
CA LYS A 412 -10.39 1.60 -8.91
C LYS A 412 -9.32 0.50 -8.97
N ARG A 413 -8.81 0.07 -7.81
CA ARG A 413 -7.91 -1.07 -7.64
C ARG A 413 -8.63 -2.14 -6.82
N PRO A 414 -8.93 -3.31 -7.39
CA PRO A 414 -9.71 -4.30 -6.67
C PRO A 414 -9.04 -4.75 -5.38
N LEU A 415 -9.85 -4.96 -4.34
CA LEU A 415 -9.44 -5.52 -3.06
C LEU A 415 -10.23 -6.78 -2.76
N TYR A 416 -9.60 -7.69 -2.03
CA TYR A 416 -10.22 -8.89 -1.54
C TYR A 416 -11.12 -8.57 -0.33
N TYR A 417 -12.35 -9.06 -0.37
CA TYR A 417 -13.29 -8.97 0.74
C TYR A 417 -12.95 -10.05 1.78
N ASP A 418 -12.29 -9.62 2.85
CA ASP A 418 -11.80 -10.52 3.90
C ASP A 418 -12.83 -10.77 5.01
N ASN A 419 -13.77 -9.83 5.17
CA ASN A 419 -14.80 -9.87 6.20
C ASN A 419 -14.24 -10.07 7.61
N TYR A 420 -13.20 -9.30 7.96
CA TYR A 420 -12.55 -9.30 9.27
C TYR A 420 -11.90 -10.62 9.71
N LYS A 421 -11.69 -11.58 8.81
CA LYS A 421 -10.95 -12.83 9.12
C LYS A 421 -9.53 -12.53 9.59
N THR A 422 -8.90 -11.51 9.03
CA THR A 422 -7.59 -10.97 9.45
C THR A 422 -7.73 -9.61 10.13
N GLY A 423 -8.91 -9.27 10.64
CA GLY A 423 -9.19 -7.97 11.29
C GLY A 423 -9.46 -6.79 10.34
N LEU A 424 -9.44 -6.99 9.03
CA LEU A 424 -9.73 -5.96 8.03
C LEU A 424 -10.98 -6.33 7.20
N LEU A 425 -11.77 -5.33 6.81
CA LEU A 425 -12.89 -5.55 5.88
C LEU A 425 -12.39 -5.88 4.47
N TYR A 426 -11.42 -5.10 4.00
CA TYR A 426 -10.76 -5.26 2.69
C TYR A 426 -9.26 -5.31 2.85
N ARG A 427 -8.61 -6.16 2.04
CA ARG A 427 -7.16 -6.28 1.94
C ARG A 427 -6.73 -6.57 0.50
N GLU A 428 -5.43 -6.57 0.25
CA GLU A 428 -4.87 -7.02 -1.03
C GLU A 428 -5.04 -8.55 -1.22
N PHE A 429 -5.05 -9.01 -2.47
CA PHE A 429 -5.04 -10.43 -2.79
C PHE A 429 -3.64 -11.00 -2.50
N TYR A 430 -3.57 -12.04 -1.66
CA TYR A 430 -2.30 -12.63 -1.24
C TYR A 430 -2.05 -14.01 -1.83
N SER A 431 -3.10 -14.70 -2.28
CA SER A 431 -3.01 -16.09 -2.71
C SER A 431 -3.90 -16.38 -3.91
N ILE A 432 -3.64 -17.49 -4.61
CA ILE A 432 -4.52 -17.95 -5.69
C ILE A 432 -5.86 -18.45 -5.13
N GLU A 433 -5.87 -18.88 -3.88
CA GLU A 433 -7.05 -19.29 -3.14
C GLU A 433 -8.00 -18.11 -2.93
N ASP A 434 -7.47 -16.90 -2.68
CA ASP A 434 -8.27 -15.66 -2.62
C ASP A 434 -8.99 -15.43 -3.96
N ILE A 435 -8.27 -15.59 -5.09
CA ILE A 435 -8.85 -15.46 -6.45
C ILE A 435 -9.95 -16.49 -6.68
N LYS A 436 -9.67 -17.77 -6.39
CA LYS A 436 -10.63 -18.88 -6.56
C LYS A 436 -11.87 -18.70 -5.69
N TYR A 437 -11.71 -18.20 -4.47
CA TYR A 437 -12.83 -17.90 -3.59
C TYR A 437 -13.68 -16.75 -4.13
N THR A 438 -13.06 -15.62 -4.51
CA THR A 438 -13.78 -14.48 -5.08
C THR A 438 -14.47 -14.86 -6.40
N GLU A 439 -13.82 -15.65 -7.25
CA GLU A 439 -14.41 -16.16 -8.49
C GLU A 439 -15.63 -17.04 -8.20
N LYS A 440 -15.55 -17.92 -7.19
CA LYS A 440 -16.68 -18.75 -6.77
C LYS A 440 -17.86 -17.90 -6.31
N VAL A 441 -17.63 -16.91 -5.44
CA VAL A 441 -18.68 -15.99 -4.99
C VAL A 441 -19.29 -15.23 -6.17
N LEU A 442 -18.47 -14.77 -7.11
CA LEU A 442 -18.95 -14.11 -8.32
C LEU A 442 -19.79 -15.05 -9.20
N ASN A 443 -19.39 -16.32 -9.36
CA ASN A 443 -20.17 -17.32 -10.07
C ASN A 443 -21.56 -17.53 -9.42
N GLU A 444 -21.61 -17.62 -8.10
CA GLU A 444 -22.85 -17.77 -7.33
C GLU A 444 -23.79 -16.56 -7.56
N ILE A 445 -23.27 -15.33 -7.49
CA ILE A 445 -24.04 -14.11 -7.73
C ILE A 445 -24.58 -14.07 -9.17
N ILE A 446 -23.74 -14.35 -10.16
CA ILE A 446 -24.14 -14.33 -11.58
C ILE A 446 -25.19 -15.41 -11.86
N ALA A 447 -25.03 -16.61 -11.33
CA ALA A 447 -26.00 -17.69 -11.48
C ALA A 447 -27.34 -17.33 -10.83
N PHE A 448 -27.31 -16.70 -9.65
CA PHE A 448 -28.51 -16.26 -8.96
C PHE A 448 -29.23 -15.12 -9.71
N ASP A 449 -28.49 -14.13 -10.24
CA ASP A 449 -29.06 -13.09 -11.11
C ASP A 449 -29.70 -13.67 -12.38
N ARG A 450 -29.07 -14.70 -12.96
CA ARG A 450 -29.65 -15.44 -14.09
C ARG A 450 -30.96 -16.12 -13.68
N LEU A 451 -31.04 -16.78 -12.53
CA LEU A 451 -32.33 -17.33 -12.04
C LEU A 451 -33.40 -16.25 -11.94
N LEU A 452 -33.08 -15.13 -11.28
CA LEU A 452 -34.01 -14.02 -11.11
C LEU A 452 -34.49 -13.46 -12.45
N SER A 453 -33.65 -13.48 -13.48
CA SER A 453 -34.02 -13.03 -14.83
C SER A 453 -35.14 -13.84 -15.49
N HIS A 454 -35.33 -15.08 -15.07
CA HIS A 454 -36.39 -15.96 -15.57
C HIS A 454 -37.65 -15.94 -14.69
N ILE A 455 -37.55 -15.48 -13.44
CA ILE A 455 -38.72 -15.30 -12.58
C ILE A 455 -39.46 -14.05 -13.04
N THR A 456 -40.72 -14.17 -13.44
CA THR A 456 -41.56 -13.02 -13.80
C THR A 456 -41.95 -12.26 -12.53
N VAL A 457 -41.04 -11.41 -12.01
CA VAL A 457 -41.28 -10.60 -10.82
C VAL A 457 -41.93 -9.28 -11.21
N LYS A 458 -43.17 -9.04 -10.74
CA LYS A 458 -43.76 -7.70 -10.73
C LYS A 458 -43.40 -7.02 -9.41
N LEU A 459 -42.42 -6.13 -9.45
CA LEU A 459 -42.04 -5.27 -8.33
C LEU A 459 -43.11 -4.17 -8.18
N ALA A 460 -44.05 -4.34 -7.25
CA ALA A 460 -45.07 -3.36 -6.92
C ALA A 460 -44.62 -2.54 -5.69
N PRO A 461 -44.20 -1.27 -5.84
CA PRO A 461 -43.99 -0.39 -4.68
C PRO A 461 -45.32 -0.11 -3.97
N PRO A 462 -45.35 0.27 -2.68
CA PRO A 462 -44.20 0.64 -1.83
C PRO A 462 -43.76 -0.49 -0.87
N TYR A 463 -42.44 -0.60 -0.69
CA TYR A 463 -41.83 -1.46 0.33
C TYR A 463 -41.34 -0.56 1.48
N SER A 464 -41.74 -0.87 2.71
CA SER A 464 -41.38 -0.11 3.91
C SER A 464 -39.97 -0.44 4.46
N GLY A 465 -39.25 -1.40 3.86
CA GLY A 465 -37.91 -1.84 4.28
C GLY A 465 -36.93 -2.06 3.11
N SER A 466 -35.69 -2.44 3.42
CA SER A 466 -34.65 -2.72 2.41
C SER A 466 -34.92 -4.05 1.69
N LEU A 467 -35.15 -3.97 0.38
CA LEU A 467 -35.29 -5.15 -0.48
C LEU A 467 -33.94 -5.83 -0.66
N THR A 468 -33.86 -7.12 -0.33
CA THR A 468 -32.68 -7.96 -0.53
C THR A 468 -33.04 -9.17 -1.40
N CYS A 469 -32.03 -9.78 -1.98
CA CYS A 469 -32.17 -10.97 -2.82
C CYS A 469 -32.80 -12.12 -2.03
N LYS A 470 -32.42 -12.27 -0.76
CA LYS A 470 -32.96 -13.29 0.14
C LYS A 470 -34.44 -13.05 0.44
N ASN A 471 -34.79 -11.84 0.90
CA ASN A 471 -36.17 -11.55 1.27
C ASN A 471 -37.12 -11.51 0.07
N LEU A 472 -36.64 -11.13 -1.12
CA LEU A 472 -37.38 -11.25 -2.37
C LEU A 472 -37.78 -12.71 -2.62
N VAL A 473 -36.81 -13.61 -2.69
CA VAL A 473 -37.01 -15.00 -3.11
C VAL A 473 -37.78 -15.78 -2.07
N LEU A 474 -37.45 -15.61 -0.78
CA LEU A 474 -38.13 -16.28 0.31
C LEU A 474 -39.60 -15.84 0.45
N THR A 475 -39.90 -14.56 0.25
CA THR A 475 -41.29 -14.08 0.29
C THR A 475 -42.10 -14.61 -0.89
N LEU A 476 -41.55 -14.60 -2.11
CA LEU A 476 -42.24 -15.15 -3.28
C LEU A 476 -42.51 -16.64 -3.14
N TRP A 477 -41.55 -17.39 -2.59
CA TRP A 477 -41.75 -18.81 -2.29
C TRP A 477 -42.83 -19.04 -1.23
N ALA A 478 -42.77 -18.33 -0.10
CA ALA A 478 -43.75 -18.48 0.97
C ALA A 478 -45.18 -18.16 0.49
N ARG A 479 -45.34 -17.12 -0.33
CA ARG A 479 -46.62 -16.80 -0.98
C ARG A 479 -47.11 -17.92 -1.88
N HIS A 480 -46.23 -18.47 -2.71
CA HIS A 480 -46.56 -19.57 -3.60
C HIS A 480 -46.98 -20.83 -2.83
N TYR A 481 -46.26 -21.16 -1.75
CA TYR A 481 -46.58 -22.29 -0.88
C TYR A 481 -47.96 -22.15 -0.22
N LEU A 482 -48.35 -20.93 0.15
CA LEU A 482 -49.67 -20.62 0.71
C LEU A 482 -50.78 -20.49 -0.35
N GLY A 483 -50.47 -20.66 -1.64
CA GLY A 483 -51.44 -20.49 -2.73
C GLY A 483 -51.86 -19.03 -2.98
N LEU A 484 -51.06 -18.06 -2.52
CA LEU A 484 -51.28 -16.63 -2.73
C LEU A 484 -50.76 -16.18 -4.11
N SER A 485 -51.07 -14.93 -4.50
CA SER A 485 -50.59 -14.37 -5.77
C SER A 485 -49.06 -14.25 -5.81
N ASP A 486 -48.47 -14.54 -6.97
CA ASP A 486 -47.02 -14.44 -7.25
C ASP A 486 -46.50 -12.98 -7.36
N VAL A 487 -47.29 -11.98 -6.94
CA VAL A 487 -46.88 -10.57 -6.89
C VAL A 487 -46.15 -10.32 -5.57
N LEU A 488 -45.07 -9.55 -5.60
CA LEU A 488 -44.29 -9.23 -4.40
C LEU A 488 -45.08 -8.25 -3.50
N ILE A 489 -45.88 -8.81 -2.60
CA ILE A 489 -46.67 -8.11 -1.58
C ILE A 489 -46.26 -8.64 -0.21
N PRO A 490 -46.05 -7.78 0.81
CA PRO A 490 -45.74 -8.23 2.17
C PRO A 490 -46.78 -9.23 2.69
N LEU A 491 -46.31 -10.32 3.29
CA LEU A 491 -47.15 -11.31 3.98
C LEU A 491 -47.75 -10.69 5.24
N ASN A 492 -49.04 -10.89 5.48
CA ASN A 492 -49.63 -10.57 6.78
C ASN A 492 -49.00 -11.48 7.84
N ILE A 493 -48.84 -11.00 9.07
CA ILE A 493 -48.22 -11.79 10.15
C ILE A 493 -48.95 -13.13 10.39
N ASP A 494 -50.26 -13.18 10.21
CA ASP A 494 -51.05 -14.41 10.34
C ASP A 494 -50.77 -15.41 9.20
N GLU A 495 -50.60 -14.91 7.97
CA GLU A 495 -50.20 -15.73 6.81
C GLU A 495 -48.80 -16.30 7.03
N PHE A 496 -47.87 -15.46 7.51
CA PHE A 496 -46.51 -15.88 7.82
C PHE A 496 -46.47 -16.92 8.94
N LYS A 497 -47.29 -16.77 9.99
CA LYS A 497 -47.41 -17.77 11.08
C LYS A 497 -47.84 -19.15 10.59
N ILE A 498 -48.75 -19.21 9.61
CA ILE A 498 -49.16 -20.49 8.98
C ILE A 498 -48.00 -21.11 8.21
N PHE A 499 -47.27 -20.31 7.44
CA PHE A 499 -46.09 -20.79 6.71
C PHE A 499 -44.98 -21.25 7.68
N PHE A 500 -44.74 -20.49 8.73
CA PHE A 500 -43.72 -20.75 9.75
C PHE A 500 -43.91 -22.10 10.45
N ASP A 501 -45.12 -22.47 10.82
CA ASP A 501 -45.40 -23.76 11.47
C ASP A 501 -45.06 -24.95 10.57
N ASN A 502 -45.21 -24.79 9.25
CA ASN A 502 -44.92 -25.83 8.26
C ASN A 502 -43.43 -25.92 7.90
N LEU A 503 -42.63 -24.92 8.28
CA LEU A 503 -41.21 -24.81 7.88
C LEU A 503 -40.32 -25.84 8.60
N TRP A 504 -40.73 -26.29 9.78
CA TRP A 504 -39.88 -27.02 10.73
C TRP A 504 -40.14 -28.53 10.71
N GLU A 505 -39.10 -29.33 10.96
CA GLU A 505 -39.18 -30.80 11.06
C GLU A 505 -39.64 -31.27 12.46
N SER A 506 -39.18 -30.60 13.52
CA SER A 506 -39.47 -30.94 14.91
C SER A 506 -39.89 -29.71 15.73
N GLY A 507 -40.59 -29.94 16.84
CA GLY A 507 -40.99 -28.90 17.78
C GLY A 507 -39.87 -28.46 18.74
N GLU A 508 -38.78 -29.23 18.84
CA GLU A 508 -37.66 -28.94 19.73
C GLU A 508 -36.79 -27.81 19.20
N LYS A 509 -36.47 -26.84 20.07
CA LYS A 509 -35.65 -25.67 19.73
C LYS A 509 -34.16 -25.98 19.97
N PRO A 510 -33.23 -25.49 19.11
CA PRO A 510 -33.48 -24.76 17.87
C PRO A 510 -34.02 -25.70 16.76
N ARG A 511 -35.11 -25.29 16.12
CA ARG A 511 -35.79 -26.07 15.08
C ARG A 511 -34.94 -26.14 13.82
N LYS A 512 -34.99 -27.28 13.14
CA LYS A 512 -34.39 -27.48 11.80
C LYS A 512 -35.44 -27.46 10.71
N THR A 513 -35.06 -26.99 9.52
CA THR A 513 -35.95 -26.90 8.38
C THR A 513 -36.27 -28.29 7.83
N ASN A 514 -37.55 -28.51 7.50
CA ASN A 514 -38.02 -29.78 6.97
C ASN A 514 -37.45 -30.05 5.57
N ILE A 515 -36.97 -31.27 5.32
CA ILE A 515 -36.44 -31.66 4.00
C ILE A 515 -37.49 -31.53 2.88
N LEU A 516 -38.77 -31.73 3.18
CA LEU A 516 -39.87 -31.51 2.24
C LEU A 516 -40.01 -30.03 1.87
N MET A 517 -39.70 -29.12 2.79
CA MET A 517 -39.73 -27.68 2.52
C MET A 517 -38.56 -27.25 1.64
N LYS A 518 -37.35 -27.81 1.87
CA LYS A 518 -36.22 -27.61 0.94
C LYS A 518 -36.55 -28.12 -0.47
N GLY A 519 -37.20 -29.29 -0.56
CA GLY A 519 -37.70 -29.84 -1.81
C GLY A 519 -38.78 -28.97 -2.48
N SER A 520 -39.71 -28.40 -1.70
CA SER A 520 -40.76 -27.52 -2.23
C SER A 520 -40.18 -26.21 -2.79
N PHE A 521 -39.16 -25.66 -2.13
CA PHE A 521 -38.43 -24.48 -2.60
C PHE A 521 -37.74 -24.73 -3.94
N LEU A 522 -37.02 -25.85 -4.05
CA LEU A 522 -36.35 -26.23 -5.29
C LEU A 522 -37.36 -26.46 -6.42
N LYS A 523 -38.48 -27.14 -6.12
CA LYS A 523 -39.56 -27.37 -7.08
C LYS A 523 -40.16 -26.05 -7.56
N TRP A 524 -40.46 -25.14 -6.65
CA TRP A 524 -40.97 -23.81 -6.99
C TRP A 524 -40.01 -23.04 -7.89
N LEU A 525 -38.71 -23.04 -7.59
CA LEU A 525 -37.71 -22.39 -8.45
C LEU A 525 -37.66 -23.01 -9.85
N SER A 526 -37.71 -24.34 -9.94
CA SER A 526 -37.77 -25.05 -11.23
C SER A 526 -39.02 -24.67 -12.02
N GLU A 527 -40.20 -24.64 -11.40
CA GLU A 527 -41.46 -24.24 -12.04
C GLU A 527 -41.44 -22.78 -12.53
N LYS A 528 -40.85 -21.87 -11.76
CA LYS A 528 -40.81 -20.43 -12.11
C LYS A 528 -39.71 -20.06 -13.11
N THR A 529 -38.61 -20.82 -13.15
CA THR A 529 -37.47 -20.52 -14.05
C THR A 529 -37.44 -21.39 -15.29
N GLY A 530 -38.12 -22.55 -15.27
CA GLY A 530 -38.06 -23.55 -16.33
C GLY A 530 -36.76 -24.36 -16.36
N PHE A 531 -35.90 -24.22 -15.34
CA PHE A 531 -34.67 -24.99 -15.23
C PHE A 531 -34.87 -26.32 -14.53
N ASP A 532 -34.02 -27.30 -14.88
CA ASP A 532 -34.05 -28.61 -14.24
C ASP A 532 -33.58 -28.51 -12.77
N PRO A 533 -34.27 -29.16 -11.81
CA PRO A 533 -33.88 -29.14 -10.40
C PRO A 533 -32.45 -29.60 -10.13
N TYR A 534 -31.91 -30.52 -10.94
CA TYR A 534 -30.53 -30.99 -10.84
C TYR A 534 -29.53 -29.90 -11.22
N ASP A 535 -29.78 -29.15 -12.30
CA ASP A 535 -28.90 -28.05 -12.73
C ASP A 535 -28.89 -26.92 -11.70
N ILE A 536 -30.07 -26.56 -11.15
CA ILE A 536 -30.19 -25.57 -10.07
C ILE A 536 -29.40 -26.02 -8.83
N SER A 537 -29.54 -27.29 -8.44
CA SER A 537 -28.84 -27.85 -7.28
C SER A 537 -27.32 -27.92 -7.50
N ARG A 538 -26.88 -28.24 -8.71
CA ARG A 538 -25.45 -28.30 -9.06
C ARG A 538 -24.79 -26.92 -8.98
N GLU A 539 -25.45 -25.88 -9.46
CA GLU A 539 -24.87 -24.53 -9.51
C GLU A 539 -25.06 -23.75 -8.20
N LEU A 540 -26.22 -23.88 -7.56
CA LEU A 540 -26.63 -23.02 -6.43
C LEU A 540 -27.03 -23.79 -5.17
N GLY A 541 -26.90 -25.12 -5.14
CA GLY A 541 -27.27 -25.94 -3.99
C GLY A 541 -26.61 -25.50 -2.68
N LYS A 542 -25.32 -25.16 -2.72
CA LYS A 542 -24.62 -24.63 -1.53
C LYS A 542 -25.18 -23.28 -1.07
N THR A 543 -25.50 -22.39 -2.01
CA THR A 543 -26.11 -21.09 -1.71
C THR A 543 -27.49 -21.26 -1.08
N MET A 544 -28.28 -22.21 -1.57
CA MET A 544 -29.59 -22.54 -1.00
C MET A 544 -29.48 -23.16 0.40
N GLU A 545 -28.55 -24.08 0.61
CA GLU A 545 -28.31 -24.65 1.94
C GLU A 545 -27.89 -23.56 2.94
N ASN A 546 -27.02 -22.64 2.54
CA ASN A 546 -26.66 -21.49 3.39
C ASN A 546 -27.88 -20.62 3.72
N LEU A 547 -28.80 -20.40 2.76
CA LEU A 547 -30.05 -19.66 2.98
C LEU A 547 -30.94 -20.34 4.02
N PHE A 548 -31.07 -21.67 3.96
CA PHE A 548 -31.82 -22.43 4.96
C PHE A 548 -31.12 -22.48 6.33
N SER A 549 -29.79 -22.57 6.37
CA SER A 549 -29.04 -22.47 7.63
C SER A 549 -29.22 -21.10 8.30
N GLU A 550 -29.34 -20.02 7.52
CA GLU A 550 -29.62 -18.67 8.03
C GLU A 550 -31.05 -18.58 8.59
N ILE A 551 -32.04 -19.16 7.90
CA ILE A 551 -33.41 -19.30 8.42
C ILE A 551 -33.42 -20.04 9.76
N GLU A 552 -32.69 -21.16 9.86
CA GLU A 552 -32.58 -21.96 11.08
C GLU A 552 -31.92 -21.17 12.22
N SER A 553 -30.86 -20.42 11.92
CA SER A 553 -30.14 -19.59 12.89
C SER A 553 -31.00 -18.44 13.42
N GLU A 554 -31.66 -17.69 12.54
CA GLU A 554 -32.44 -16.50 12.89
C GLU A 554 -33.77 -16.86 13.57
N TYR A 555 -34.42 -17.94 13.11
CA TYR A 555 -35.81 -18.22 13.50
C TYR A 555 -36.03 -19.54 14.23
N GLY A 556 -35.06 -20.46 14.24
CA GLY A 556 -35.21 -21.78 14.83
C GLY A 556 -35.48 -21.77 16.35
N SER A 557 -35.07 -20.70 17.05
CA SER A 557 -35.29 -20.54 18.49
C SER A 557 -36.56 -19.75 18.85
N VAL A 558 -37.22 -19.12 17.86
CA VAL A 558 -38.32 -18.19 18.08
C VAL A 558 -39.65 -18.94 18.21
N SER A 559 -40.49 -18.57 19.19
CA SER A 559 -41.84 -19.11 19.34
C SER A 559 -42.79 -18.40 18.37
N LYS A 560 -43.88 -19.07 17.98
CA LYS A 560 -44.86 -18.49 17.04
C LYS A 560 -45.50 -17.22 17.61
N GLU A 561 -45.69 -17.19 18.92
CA GLU A 561 -46.30 -16.10 19.68
C GLU A 561 -45.41 -14.86 19.70
N ASP A 562 -44.09 -15.05 19.61
CA ASP A 562 -43.07 -13.99 19.69
C ASP A 562 -42.76 -13.37 18.32
N LEU A 563 -43.38 -13.87 17.24
CA LEU A 563 -43.17 -13.35 15.89
C LEU A 563 -43.80 -11.96 15.74
N ASN A 564 -42.95 -10.99 15.40
CA ASN A 564 -43.34 -9.61 15.11
C ASN A 564 -42.68 -9.17 13.79
N SER A 565 -43.46 -8.52 12.91
CA SER A 565 -43.04 -8.10 11.58
C SER A 565 -41.78 -7.21 11.58
N GLN A 566 -41.55 -6.45 12.67
CA GLN A 566 -40.35 -5.60 12.81
C GLN A 566 -39.03 -6.37 12.92
N TYR A 567 -39.06 -7.63 13.38
CA TYR A 567 -37.87 -8.47 13.59
C TYR A 567 -37.74 -9.58 12.52
N ILE A 568 -38.63 -9.63 11.54
CA ILE A 568 -38.57 -10.59 10.44
C ILE A 568 -37.86 -9.93 9.25
N HIS A 569 -36.56 -10.18 9.13
CA HIS A 569 -35.71 -9.56 8.11
C HIS A 569 -35.52 -10.40 6.83
N LEU A 570 -35.62 -11.73 6.92
CA LEU A 570 -35.47 -12.64 5.77
C LEU A 570 -36.75 -12.79 4.94
N PHE A 571 -37.89 -12.28 5.41
CA PHE A 571 -39.17 -12.26 4.68
C PHE A 571 -39.76 -10.86 4.77
N ILE A 572 -40.53 -10.46 3.75
CA ILE A 572 -41.22 -9.18 3.76
C ILE A 572 -42.59 -9.40 4.40
N THR A 573 -42.77 -8.88 5.61
CA THR A 573 -44.01 -9.00 6.39
C THR A 573 -44.59 -7.62 6.73
N LYS A 574 -45.90 -7.55 7.02
CA LYS A 574 -46.59 -6.34 7.46
C LYS A 574 -47.44 -6.60 8.69
#